data_AF-A0A7S1S7H2-F1
#
_entry.id   AF-A0A7S1S7H2-F1
#
_cell.length_a   1.000
_cell.length_b   1.000
_cell.length_c   1.000
_cell.angle_alpha   90.00
_cell.angle_beta   90.00
_cell.angle_gamma   90.00
#
_symmetry.space_group_name_H-M   'P 1'
#
loop_
_entity.id
_entity.type
_entity.pdbx_description
1 polymer ?
#
loop_
_entity_poly.entity_id
_entity_poly.type
_entity_poly.pdbx_seq_one_letter_code
_entity_poly.pdbx_strand_id
1 'polypeptide(L)'
;GGRVELMFVRDEDQSQIIYPASHLPQEEDVQVCGPDNGGTGKRFLVWGEEGETMTLKLLIKNGRILVSAQTDSMGWKTWHGSTDRSYHVTSSWNGHQLSAMQRDEDRPQLWRLPFVIGEAGREEFQIWANENPALRIYPAGGGG
;
A
#
# COMPACT_ATOMS: atom_id res chain seq x y z
N GLY A 1 -1.36 25.26 -15.50
CA GLY A 1 -1.68 24.18 -14.56
C GLY A 1 -0.60 23.97 -13.51
N GLY A 2 -0.98 24.07 -12.23
CA GLY A 2 -0.18 23.63 -11.07
C GLY A 2 -0.44 22.18 -10.70
N ARG A 3 0.44 21.61 -9.88
CA ARG A 3 0.33 20.25 -9.32
C ARG A 3 0.39 20.32 -7.81
N VAL A 4 -0.41 19.48 -7.16
CA VAL A 4 -0.44 19.32 -5.71
C VAL A 4 -0.22 17.85 -5.39
N GLU A 5 0.72 17.61 -4.49
CA GLU A 5 0.99 16.30 -3.92
C GLU A 5 0.37 16.22 -2.53
N LEU A 6 -0.43 15.20 -2.26
CA LEU A 6 -1.14 15.08 -0.99
C LEU A 6 -1.16 13.68 -0.42
N MET A 7 -1.37 13.62 0.88
CA MET A 7 -1.65 12.43 1.68
C MET A 7 -2.57 12.83 2.82
N PHE A 8 -3.27 11.87 3.43
CA PHE A 8 -4.04 12.13 4.64
C PHE A 8 -3.29 11.57 5.83
N VAL A 9 -3.13 12.37 6.87
CA VAL A 9 -2.52 11.96 8.13
C VAL A 9 -3.63 11.85 9.16
N ARG A 10 -3.83 10.67 9.72
CA ARG A 10 -4.87 10.44 10.74
C ARG A 10 -4.35 10.98 12.08
N ASP A 11 -5.14 11.83 12.73
CA ASP A 11 -4.86 12.36 14.08
C ASP A 11 -3.47 13.00 14.24
N GLU A 12 -2.95 13.61 13.17
CA GLU A 12 -1.59 14.19 13.11
C GLU A 12 -0.44 13.19 13.36
N ASP A 13 -0.75 11.88 13.38
CA ASP A 13 0.23 10.81 13.59
C ASP A 13 0.87 10.38 12.26
N GLN A 14 2.16 10.69 12.10
CA GLN A 14 2.95 10.32 10.91
C GLN A 14 3.13 8.80 10.76
N SER A 15 2.76 8.00 11.75
CA SER A 15 2.69 6.54 11.62
C SER A 15 1.34 6.04 11.10
N GLN A 16 0.39 6.94 10.81
CA GLN A 16 -0.98 6.63 10.39
C GLN A 16 -1.37 7.42 9.14
N ILE A 17 -0.69 7.13 8.03
CA ILE A 17 -0.83 7.84 6.76
C ILE A 17 -1.70 7.02 5.81
N ILE A 18 -2.61 7.69 5.10
CA ILE A 18 -3.36 7.16 3.95
C ILE A 18 -2.73 7.72 2.67
N TYR A 19 -2.32 6.82 1.78
CA TYR A 19 -1.46 7.13 0.64
C TYR A 19 -1.74 6.17 -0.54
N PRO A 20 -1.31 6.49 -1.77
CA PRO A 20 -1.44 5.57 -2.91
C PRO A 20 -0.37 4.48 -2.90
N ALA A 21 -0.66 3.30 -3.45
CA ALA A 21 0.28 2.18 -3.50
C ALA A 21 1.58 2.52 -4.25
N SER A 22 1.51 3.40 -5.26
CA SER A 22 2.67 3.92 -6.02
C SER A 22 2.82 5.45 -5.85
N HIS A 23 4.02 5.97 -6.11
CA HIS A 23 4.30 7.41 -6.03
C HIS A 23 3.70 8.17 -7.22
N LEU A 24 2.95 9.24 -6.94
CA LEU A 24 2.34 10.15 -7.93
C LEU A 24 1.56 9.43 -9.04
N PRO A 25 0.56 8.61 -8.68
CA PRO A 25 -0.21 7.89 -9.67
C PRO A 25 -0.97 8.87 -10.57
N GLN A 26 -0.86 8.68 -11.88
CA GLN A 26 -1.71 9.38 -12.84
C GLN A 26 -3.05 8.67 -13.04
N GLU A 27 -3.10 7.36 -12.80
CA GLU A 27 -4.29 6.54 -12.94
C GLU A 27 -5.08 6.43 -11.63
N GLU A 28 -6.37 6.11 -11.74
CA GLU A 28 -7.30 5.89 -10.61
C GLU A 28 -7.33 4.44 -10.11
N ASP A 29 -6.76 3.51 -10.88
CA ASP A 29 -6.68 2.08 -10.54
C ASP A 29 -5.64 1.78 -9.45
N VAL A 30 -4.81 2.77 -9.10
CA VAL A 30 -3.84 2.66 -8.02
C VAL A 30 -4.55 2.57 -6.68
N GLN A 31 -4.23 1.50 -5.95
CA GLN A 31 -4.85 1.22 -4.66
C GLN A 31 -4.53 2.29 -3.61
N VAL A 32 -5.51 2.59 -2.75
CA VAL A 32 -5.27 3.33 -1.51
C VAL A 32 -4.79 2.37 -0.42
N CYS A 33 -3.72 2.75 0.28
CA CYS A 33 -3.11 2.04 1.39
C CYS A 33 -3.26 2.82 2.70
N GLY A 34 -2.91 2.17 3.82
CA GLY A 34 -2.97 2.75 5.16
C GLY A 34 -4.34 2.62 5.85
N PRO A 35 -4.55 3.29 7.00
CA PRO A 35 -3.58 4.16 7.68
C PRO A 35 -2.43 3.35 8.31
N ASP A 36 -1.19 3.60 7.87
CA ASP A 36 0.03 3.01 8.42
C ASP A 36 1.26 3.89 8.11
N ASN A 37 2.46 3.48 8.55
CA ASN A 37 3.71 4.22 8.38
C ASN A 37 4.41 3.95 7.03
N GLY A 38 3.72 3.26 6.12
CA GLY A 38 4.22 2.82 4.84
C GLY A 38 4.22 3.88 3.73
N GLY A 39 3.62 5.05 4.00
CA GLY A 39 3.41 6.13 3.03
C GLY A 39 4.60 7.03 2.76
N THR A 40 5.79 6.71 3.27
CA THR A 40 7.00 7.51 3.04
C THR A 40 7.25 7.65 1.54
N GLY A 41 7.29 8.89 1.06
CA GLY A 41 7.48 9.22 -0.35
C GLY A 41 6.28 8.95 -1.26
N LYS A 42 5.16 8.37 -0.80
CA LYS A 42 4.00 8.08 -1.65
C LYS A 42 2.92 9.17 -1.50
N ARG A 43 2.52 9.80 -2.60
CA ARG A 43 1.60 10.95 -2.62
C ARG A 43 0.61 10.80 -3.76
N PHE A 44 -0.64 11.17 -3.51
CA PHE A 44 -1.63 11.36 -4.58
C PHE A 44 -1.25 12.61 -5.37
N LEU A 45 -1.37 12.54 -6.69
CA LEU A 45 -1.13 13.67 -7.58
C LEU A 45 -2.46 14.26 -8.04
N VAL A 46 -2.66 15.55 -7.77
CA VAL A 46 -3.81 16.34 -8.25
C VAL A 46 -3.27 17.52 -9.06
N TRP A 47 -4.01 17.97 -10.07
CA TRP A 47 -3.65 19.13 -10.86
C TRP A 47 -4.85 20.04 -11.11
N GLY A 48 -4.58 21.30 -11.42
CA GLY A 48 -5.58 22.30 -11.72
C GLY A 48 -4.95 23.59 -12.22
N GLU A 49 -5.76 24.54 -12.66
CA GLU A 49 -5.29 25.88 -13.01
C GLU A 49 -5.18 26.79 -11.79
N GLU A 50 -4.41 27.87 -11.93
CA GLU A 50 -4.26 28.86 -10.86
C GLU A 50 -5.61 29.50 -10.54
N GLY A 51 -5.95 29.60 -9.26
CA GLY A 51 -7.22 30.14 -8.78
C GLY A 51 -8.36 29.12 -8.69
N GLU A 52 -8.18 27.89 -9.17
CA GLU A 52 -9.19 26.83 -9.00
C GLU A 52 -9.29 26.37 -7.55
N THR A 53 -10.51 26.03 -7.12
CA THR A 53 -10.74 25.41 -5.81
C THR A 53 -10.56 23.90 -5.91
N MET A 54 -9.70 23.34 -5.05
CA MET A 54 -9.55 21.90 -4.90
C MET A 54 -10.48 21.36 -3.82
N THR A 55 -11.30 20.36 -4.15
CA THR A 55 -12.14 19.63 -3.19
C THR A 55 -11.55 18.25 -2.94
N LEU A 56 -11.36 17.90 -1.66
CA LEU A 56 -10.92 16.57 -1.24
C LEU A 56 -12.05 15.85 -0.48
N LYS A 57 -12.22 14.55 -0.72
CA LYS A 57 -13.13 13.67 0.01
C LYS A 57 -12.39 12.43 0.49
N LEU A 58 -12.57 12.10 1.75
CA LEU A 58 -12.12 10.86 2.36
C LEU A 58 -13.34 10.12 2.90
N LEU A 59 -13.61 8.92 2.39
CA LEU A 59 -14.67 8.05 2.88
C LEU A 59 -14.06 6.79 3.47
N ILE A 60 -14.39 6.48 4.72
CA ILE A 60 -13.97 5.26 5.41
C ILE A 60 -15.23 4.49 5.80
N LYS A 61 -15.39 3.27 5.27
CA LYS A 61 -16.55 2.42 5.57
C LYS A 61 -16.16 0.95 5.59
N ASN A 62 -16.38 0.28 6.72
CA ASN A 62 -16.06 -1.15 6.90
C ASN A 62 -14.60 -1.50 6.52
N GLY A 63 -13.65 -0.64 6.90
CA GLY A 63 -12.23 -0.80 6.56
C GLY A 63 -11.85 -0.49 5.12
N ARG A 64 -12.82 -0.20 4.23
CA ARG A 64 -12.54 0.33 2.89
C ARG A 64 -12.34 1.83 2.95
N ILE A 65 -11.33 2.30 2.25
CA ILE A 65 -10.98 3.71 2.13
C ILE A 65 -11.27 4.13 0.69
N LEU A 66 -11.92 5.27 0.49
CA LEU A 66 -11.96 5.94 -0.80
C LEU A 66 -11.39 7.34 -0.62
N VAL A 67 -10.48 7.70 -1.52
CA VAL A 67 -9.94 9.05 -1.62
C VAL A 67 -10.43 9.62 -2.93
N SER A 68 -11.05 10.80 -2.89
CA SER A 68 -11.41 11.51 -4.11
C SER A 68 -10.89 12.94 -4.07
N ALA A 69 -10.46 13.44 -5.23
CA ALA A 69 -10.05 14.82 -5.41
C ALA A 69 -10.72 15.41 -6.66
N GLN A 70 -11.04 16.70 -6.61
CA GLN A 70 -11.62 17.42 -7.73
C GLN A 70 -11.03 18.82 -7.83
N THR A 71 -10.72 19.22 -9.06
CA THR A 71 -10.59 20.61 -9.51
C THR A 71 -11.49 20.81 -10.74
N ASP A 72 -11.72 22.04 -11.17
CA ASP A 72 -12.51 22.31 -12.38
C ASP A 72 -11.83 21.73 -13.63
N SER A 73 -10.50 21.83 -13.71
CA SER A 73 -9.71 21.30 -14.83
C SER A 73 -9.55 19.78 -14.85
N MET A 74 -9.47 19.12 -13.69
CA MET A 74 -9.26 17.66 -13.62
C MET A 74 -10.58 16.87 -13.61
N GLY A 75 -11.67 17.47 -13.16
CA GLY A 75 -12.85 16.72 -12.75
C GLY A 75 -12.59 15.86 -11.51
N TRP A 76 -13.48 14.90 -11.23
CA TRP A 76 -13.30 13.97 -10.12
C TRP A 76 -12.30 12.88 -10.49
N LYS A 77 -11.32 12.66 -9.61
CA LYS A 77 -10.57 11.41 -9.51
C LYS A 77 -10.91 10.71 -8.22
N THR A 78 -11.07 9.39 -8.26
CA THR A 78 -11.33 8.56 -7.09
C THR A 78 -10.41 7.35 -7.07
N TRP A 79 -9.61 7.24 -6.02
CA TRP A 79 -8.79 6.07 -5.73
C TRP A 79 -9.49 5.18 -4.71
N HIS A 80 -9.43 3.88 -4.96
CA HIS A 80 -10.09 2.88 -4.14
C HIS A 80 -9.07 2.12 -3.29
N GLY A 81 -9.30 2.11 -1.99
CA GLY A 81 -8.65 1.21 -1.07
C GLY A 81 -9.17 -0.19 -1.29
N SER A 82 -8.26 -1.14 -1.49
CA SER A 82 -8.63 -2.54 -1.51
C SER A 82 -8.41 -3.17 -0.15
N THR A 83 -9.27 -4.11 0.21
CA THR A 83 -8.97 -5.09 1.24
C THR A 83 -8.04 -6.20 0.74
N ASP A 84 -7.79 -6.25 -0.58
CA ASP A 84 -6.87 -7.18 -1.20
C ASP A 84 -5.45 -6.76 -0.88
N ARG A 85 -4.83 -7.53 0.02
CA ARG A 85 -3.42 -7.39 0.37
C ARG A 85 -2.60 -8.27 -0.56
N SER A 86 -1.45 -7.76 -0.99
CA SER A 86 -0.40 -8.59 -1.58
C SER A 86 0.63 -8.92 -0.50
N TYR A 87 1.13 -10.15 -0.52
CA TYR A 87 2.17 -10.59 0.41
C TYR A 87 3.38 -11.03 -0.38
N HIS A 88 4.55 -10.66 0.10
CA HIS A 88 5.83 -10.94 -0.54
C HIS A 88 6.78 -11.56 0.47
N VAL A 89 7.61 -12.48 0.01
CA VAL A 89 8.66 -13.09 0.81
C VAL A 89 10.01 -12.58 0.31
N THR A 90 10.85 -12.12 1.23
CA THR A 90 12.29 -11.95 1.01
C THR A 90 13.04 -12.95 1.87
N SER A 91 14.05 -13.63 1.31
CA SER A 91 14.73 -14.73 1.99
C SER A 91 16.14 -14.95 1.49
N SER A 92 16.95 -15.71 2.23
CA SER A 92 18.29 -16.12 1.80
C SER A 92 18.26 -16.93 0.49
N TRP A 93 17.24 -17.76 0.25
CA TRP A 93 17.14 -18.57 -0.98
C TRP A 93 16.91 -17.76 -2.26
N ASN A 94 16.33 -16.54 -2.15
CA ASN A 94 16.08 -15.66 -3.30
C ASN A 94 17.03 -14.46 -3.34
N GLY A 95 18.18 -14.54 -2.65
CA GLY A 95 19.14 -13.44 -2.59
C GLY A 95 18.53 -12.16 -2.00
N HIS A 96 17.58 -12.30 -1.08
CA HIS A 96 16.82 -11.23 -0.45
C HIS A 96 15.96 -10.38 -1.40
N GLN A 97 15.64 -10.87 -2.59
CA GLN A 97 14.67 -10.24 -3.49
C GLN A 97 13.23 -10.41 -2.99
N LEU A 98 12.28 -9.63 -3.51
CA LEU A 98 10.86 -9.81 -3.20
C LEU A 98 10.22 -10.83 -4.14
N SER A 99 9.69 -11.91 -3.57
CA SER A 99 8.92 -12.93 -4.28
C SER A 99 7.45 -12.86 -3.88
N ALA A 100 6.56 -12.58 -4.84
CA ALA A 100 5.12 -12.47 -4.61
C ALA A 100 4.51 -13.82 -4.21
N MET A 101 3.71 -13.83 -3.14
CA MET A 101 2.90 -14.97 -2.73
C MET A 101 1.62 -15.01 -3.57
N GLN A 102 1.19 -16.20 -3.95
CA GLN A 102 -0.05 -16.41 -4.69
C GLN A 102 -1.21 -16.59 -3.73
N ARG A 103 -2.32 -15.90 -4.00
CA ARG A 103 -3.58 -16.09 -3.27
C ARG A 103 -4.21 -17.41 -3.70
N ASP A 104 -4.64 -18.22 -2.73
CA ASP A 104 -5.35 -19.48 -2.98
C ASP A 104 -6.80 -19.13 -3.41
N GLU A 105 -7.21 -19.56 -4.61
CA GLU A 105 -8.51 -19.20 -5.19
C GLU A 105 -9.68 -19.78 -4.38
N ASP A 106 -9.52 -21.02 -3.89
CA ASP A 106 -10.51 -21.71 -3.06
C ASP A 106 -10.56 -21.18 -1.62
N ARG A 107 -9.47 -20.57 -1.16
CA ARG A 107 -9.34 -20.00 0.19
C ARG A 107 -8.75 -18.59 0.11
N PRO A 108 -9.57 -17.56 -0.17
CA PRO A 108 -9.12 -16.18 -0.39
C PRO A 108 -8.37 -15.52 0.79
N GLN A 109 -8.35 -16.15 1.96
CA GLN A 109 -7.60 -15.76 3.15
C GLN A 109 -6.23 -16.45 3.28
N LEU A 110 -5.84 -17.27 2.31
CA LEU A 110 -4.57 -18.01 2.30
C LEU A 110 -3.70 -17.51 1.15
N TRP A 111 -2.44 -17.21 1.47
CA TRP A 111 -1.38 -16.90 0.51
C TRP A 111 -0.28 -17.95 0.61
N ARG A 112 0.29 -18.33 -0.53
CA ARG A 112 1.25 -19.44 -0.64
C ARG A 112 2.43 -19.04 -1.51
N LEU A 113 3.62 -19.51 -1.12
CA LEU A 113 4.82 -19.45 -1.95
C LEU A 113 5.65 -20.71 -1.69
N PRO A 114 5.72 -21.67 -2.62
CA PRO A 114 6.59 -22.83 -2.48
C PRO A 114 8.05 -22.40 -2.71
N PHE A 115 8.96 -22.95 -1.91
CA PHE A 115 10.41 -22.83 -2.11
C PHE A 115 11.11 -24.09 -1.62
N VAL A 116 12.38 -24.25 -2.01
CA VAL A 116 13.24 -25.38 -1.61
C VAL A 116 14.34 -24.85 -0.68
N ILE A 117 14.58 -25.54 0.43
CA ILE A 117 15.68 -25.23 1.35
C ILE A 117 17.00 -25.63 0.68
N GLY A 118 17.97 -24.71 0.65
CA GLY A 118 19.27 -24.96 0.06
C GLY A 118 20.13 -25.96 0.84
N GLU A 119 21.32 -26.23 0.33
CA GLU A 119 22.27 -27.21 0.91
C GLU A 119 22.67 -26.90 2.36
N ALA A 120 22.56 -25.64 2.79
CA ALA A 120 22.81 -25.21 4.16
C ALA A 120 21.77 -25.75 5.16
N GLY A 121 20.65 -26.29 4.70
CA GLY A 121 19.59 -26.86 5.55
C GLY A 121 18.82 -25.83 6.38
N ARG A 122 19.04 -24.54 6.15
CA ARG A 122 18.37 -23.43 6.84
C ARG A 122 18.16 -22.25 5.90
N GLU A 123 17.04 -21.55 6.07
CA GLU A 123 16.75 -20.31 5.36
C GLU A 123 16.15 -19.30 6.35
N GLU A 124 16.48 -18.02 6.18
CA GLU A 124 15.85 -16.92 6.90
C GLU A 124 14.89 -16.20 5.95
N PHE A 125 13.71 -15.82 6.43
CA PHE A 125 12.74 -15.12 5.60
C PHE A 125 11.98 -14.04 6.37
N GLN A 126 11.45 -13.07 5.63
CA GLN A 126 10.50 -12.08 6.11
C GLN A 126 9.31 -12.03 5.15
N ILE A 127 8.11 -11.83 5.70
CA ILE A 127 6.90 -11.60 4.92
C ILE A 127 6.57 -10.11 4.98
N TRP A 128 6.46 -9.46 3.83
CA TRP A 128 6.10 -8.05 3.70
C TRP A 128 4.71 -7.92 3.09
N ALA A 129 3.83 -7.12 3.69
CA ALA A 129 2.58 -6.75 3.05
C ALA A 129 2.80 -5.58 2.09
N ASN A 130 2.16 -5.62 0.91
CA ASN A 130 2.15 -4.54 -0.08
C ASN A 130 3.56 -4.03 -0.46
N GLU A 131 4.52 -4.96 -0.58
CA GLU A 131 5.94 -4.69 -0.89
C GLU A 131 6.62 -3.70 0.08
N ASN A 132 6.09 -3.59 1.29
CA ASN A 132 6.52 -2.56 2.24
C ASN A 132 7.30 -3.15 3.42
N PRO A 133 8.59 -2.82 3.58
CA PRO A 133 9.38 -3.26 4.73
C PRO A 133 8.93 -2.64 6.06
N ALA A 134 8.06 -1.65 6.08
CA ALA A 134 7.46 -1.17 7.33
C ALA A 134 6.29 -2.07 7.79
N LEU A 135 5.71 -2.85 6.87
CA LEU A 135 4.57 -3.74 7.09
C LEU A 135 4.99 -5.21 7.14
N ARG A 136 6.12 -5.51 7.81
CA ARG A 136 6.59 -6.89 7.97
C ARG A 136 5.71 -7.63 8.97
N ILE A 137 5.43 -8.89 8.66
CA ILE A 137 4.72 -9.79 9.55
C ILE A 137 5.74 -10.61 10.32
N TYR A 138 5.62 -10.58 11.64
CA TYR A 138 6.35 -11.46 12.53
C TYR A 138 5.42 -12.59 13.00
N PRO A 139 5.94 -13.82 13.19
CA PRO A 139 5.19 -14.87 13.86
C PRO A 139 4.68 -14.37 15.23
N ALA A 140 3.46 -14.73 15.59
CA ALA A 140 2.96 -14.49 16.93
C ALA A 140 3.70 -15.41 17.92
N GLY A 141 4.90 -15.02 18.35
CA GLY A 141 5.74 -15.85 19.22
C GLY A 141 7.19 -15.38 19.29
N GLY A 142 7.44 -14.41 20.17
CA GLY A 142 8.77 -14.07 20.69
C GLY A 142 8.72 -13.91 22.21
N GLY A 143 7.99 -14.79 22.90
CA GLY A 143 8.02 -14.90 24.35
C GLY A 143 8.99 -16.02 24.72
N GLY A 144 10.23 -15.64 24.98
CA GLY A 144 11.25 -16.43 25.67
C GLY A 144 11.80 -15.61 26.82
#